data_AF-A0A3S4J7R1-F1
#
_entry.id   AF-A0A3S4J7R1-F1
#
_cell.length_a   1.000
_cell.length_b   1.000
_cell.length_c   1.000
_cell.angle_alpha   90.00
_cell.angle_beta   90.00
_cell.angle_gamma   90.00
#
_symmetry.space_group_name_H-M   'P 1'
#
loop_
_entity.id
_entity.type
_entity.pdbx_description
1 polymer ?
#
loop_
_entity_poly.entity_id
_entity_poly.type
_entity_poly.pdbx_seq_one_letter_code
_entity_poly.pdbx_strand_id
1 'polypeptide(L)'
;MVLVLLAFLLVLTLNAMTILLSVAALALAWVYPFMKRYTHLPQVVLGAAFGWSIPMAFAAVSESLPLSCWLMFLANILWAVAYDTQYAMVDRDDDIKIGIKSTAILFGRYDTLIIGILQLGVMALMALIGWLNGLGWGYYWAVLVAGALFVYQQKTDCEP
;
A
#
# COMPACT_ATOMS: atom_id res chain seq x y z
N MET A 1 24.17 -5.82 2.71
CA MET A 1 24.39 -7.28 2.71
C MET A 1 24.10 -7.91 4.08
N VAL A 2 24.68 -7.43 5.18
CA VAL A 2 24.41 -7.96 6.54
C VAL A 2 22.91 -8.02 6.89
N LEU A 3 22.15 -6.96 6.63
CA LEU A 3 20.71 -6.92 6.92
C LEU A 3 19.90 -7.97 6.14
N VAL A 4 20.29 -8.27 4.90
CA VAL A 4 19.60 -9.27 4.06
C VAL A 4 19.85 -10.68 4.60
N LEU A 5 21.08 -10.97 5.02
CA LEU A 5 21.42 -12.24 5.66
C LEU A 5 20.66 -12.42 6.98
N LEU A 6 20.60 -11.38 7.82
CA LEU A 6 19.84 -11.42 9.07
C LEU A 6 18.34 -11.62 8.81
N ALA A 7 17.76 -10.91 7.84
CA ALA A 7 16.36 -11.10 7.45
C ALA A 7 16.08 -12.52 6.94
N PHE A 8 16.98 -13.09 6.13
CA PHE A 8 16.87 -14.47 5.66
C PHE A 8 16.95 -15.48 6.80
N LEU A 9 17.90 -15.33 7.72
CA LEU A 9 18.02 -16.19 8.91
C LEU A 9 16.76 -16.13 9.79
N LEU A 10 16.17 -14.94 9.96
CA LEU A 10 14.92 -14.78 10.70
C LEU A 10 13.74 -15.47 10.01
N VAL A 11 13.65 -15.42 8.68
CA VAL A 11 12.56 -16.10 7.96
C VAL A 11 12.66 -17.63 8.13
N LEU A 12 13.87 -18.19 8.19
CA LEU A 12 14.09 -19.62 8.39
C LEU A 12 13.65 -20.13 9.76
N THR A 13 13.40 -19.25 10.74
CA THR A 13 12.86 -19.65 12.06
C THR A 13 11.33 -19.68 12.09
N LEU A 14 10.65 -19.34 10.99
CA LEU A 14 9.19 -19.32 10.87
C LEU A 14 8.64 -20.60 10.22
N ASN A 15 7.33 -20.72 10.13
CA ASN A 15 6.67 -21.87 9.52
C ASN A 15 6.88 -21.95 7.99
N ALA A 16 6.65 -23.13 7.43
CA ALA A 16 6.85 -23.41 6.01
C ALA A 16 6.04 -22.48 5.08
N MET A 17 4.82 -22.09 5.48
CA MET A 17 3.99 -21.18 4.68
C MET A 17 4.63 -19.80 4.58
N THR A 18 5.16 -19.27 5.69
CA THR A 18 5.83 -17.97 5.73
C THR A 18 7.14 -17.99 4.94
N ILE A 19 7.89 -19.09 5.03
CA ILE A 19 9.11 -19.29 4.23
C ILE A 19 8.78 -19.26 2.73
N LEU A 20 7.73 -19.97 2.29
CA LEU A 20 7.31 -19.97 0.88
C LEU A 20 6.88 -18.57 0.42
N LEU A 21 6.12 -17.84 1.26
CA LEU A 21 5.70 -16.47 0.96
C LEU A 21 6.87 -15.49 0.89
N SER A 22 7.98 -15.73 1.59
CA SER A 22 9.17 -14.88 1.53
C SER A 22 9.85 -14.92 0.15
N VAL A 23 9.77 -16.04 -0.56
CA VAL A 23 10.27 -16.16 -1.94
C VAL A 23 9.45 -15.26 -2.87
N ALA A 24 8.13 -15.22 -2.69
CA ALA A 24 7.26 -14.29 -3.41
C ALA A 24 7.57 -12.82 -3.06
N ALA A 25 7.85 -12.53 -1.78
CA ALA A 25 8.27 -11.20 -1.33
C ALA A 25 9.55 -10.74 -2.03
N LEU A 26 10.55 -11.64 -2.13
CA LEU A 26 11.81 -11.38 -2.82
C LEU A 26 11.59 -11.12 -4.31
N ALA A 27 10.73 -11.90 -4.96
CA ALA A 27 10.37 -11.70 -6.36
C ALA A 27 9.71 -10.33 -6.58
N LEU A 28 8.75 -9.93 -5.73
CA LEU A 28 8.12 -8.60 -5.78
C LEU A 28 9.12 -7.47 -5.59
N ALA A 29 9.99 -7.58 -4.57
CA ALA A 29 11.02 -6.58 -4.30
C ALA A 29 12.03 -6.45 -5.44
N TRP A 30 12.36 -7.55 -6.11
CA TRP A 30 13.24 -7.55 -7.27
C TRP A 30 12.59 -6.94 -8.52
N VAL A 31 11.30 -7.20 -8.74
CA VAL A 31 10.56 -6.69 -9.91
C VAL A 31 10.24 -5.19 -9.78
N TYR A 32 9.93 -4.71 -8.57
CA TYR A 32 9.48 -3.34 -8.31
C TYR A 32 10.34 -2.24 -8.99
N PRO A 33 11.68 -2.21 -8.87
CA PRO A 33 12.52 -1.16 -9.47
C PRO A 33 12.38 -1.03 -10.99
N PHE A 34 12.00 -2.12 -11.68
CA PHE A 34 11.86 -2.15 -13.13
C PHE A 34 10.50 -1.64 -13.60
N MET A 35 9.49 -1.61 -12.72
CA MET A 35 8.11 -1.31 -13.09
C MET A 35 7.93 0.10 -13.67
N LYS A 36 8.76 1.08 -13.26
CA LYS A 36 8.74 2.43 -13.82
C LYS A 36 8.96 2.46 -15.35
N ARG A 37 9.56 1.42 -15.94
CA ARG A 37 9.79 1.30 -17.39
C ARG A 37 8.61 0.67 -18.14
N TYR A 38 7.74 -0.05 -17.44
CA TYR A 38 6.70 -0.90 -18.05
C TYR A 38 5.27 -0.47 -17.72
N THR A 39 5.05 0.24 -16.61
CA THR A 39 3.72 0.70 -16.19
C THR A 39 3.71 2.18 -15.80
N HIS A 40 2.56 2.81 -16.00
CA HIS A 40 2.26 4.14 -15.50
C HIS A 40 1.87 4.14 -14.02
N LEU A 41 1.68 2.95 -13.41
CA LEU A 41 1.28 2.76 -12.01
C LEU A 41 2.30 1.90 -11.25
N PRO A 42 3.60 2.29 -11.19
CA PRO A 42 4.61 1.53 -10.44
C PRO A 42 4.25 1.42 -8.95
N GLN A 43 3.45 2.36 -8.47
CA GLN A 43 2.94 2.51 -7.10
C GLN A 43 2.11 1.31 -6.63
N VAL A 44 1.41 0.63 -7.55
CA VAL A 44 0.67 -0.60 -7.24
C VAL A 44 1.64 -1.73 -6.86
N VAL A 45 2.72 -1.86 -7.62
CA VAL A 45 3.75 -2.88 -7.35
C VAL A 45 4.59 -2.51 -6.13
N LEU A 46 4.87 -1.23 -5.94
CA LEU A 46 5.47 -0.69 -4.72
C LEU A 46 4.63 -1.07 -3.49
N GLY A 47 3.33 -0.76 -3.52
CA GLY A 47 2.38 -1.09 -2.47
C GLY A 47 2.26 -2.59 -2.24
N ALA A 48 2.30 -3.40 -3.29
CA ALA A 48 2.32 -4.86 -3.18
C ALA A 48 3.62 -5.38 -2.54
N ALA A 49 4.78 -4.85 -2.92
CA ALA A 49 6.07 -5.27 -2.39
C ALA A 49 6.23 -4.95 -0.90
N PHE A 50 5.90 -3.72 -0.48
CA PHE A 50 5.93 -3.34 0.95
C PHE A 50 4.79 -3.98 1.74
N GLY A 51 3.59 -4.08 1.14
CA GLY A 51 2.42 -4.68 1.76
C GLY A 51 2.52 -6.20 1.92
N TRP A 52 3.43 -6.89 1.23
CA TRP A 52 3.54 -8.35 1.29
C TRP A 52 3.88 -8.89 2.68
N SER A 53 4.39 -8.01 3.56
CA SER A 53 4.53 -8.26 4.98
C SER A 53 3.20 -8.66 5.66
N ILE A 54 2.04 -8.23 5.14
CA ILE A 54 0.72 -8.55 5.67
C ILE A 54 0.42 -10.05 5.53
N PRO A 55 0.38 -10.67 4.31
CA PRO A 55 0.26 -12.12 4.18
C PRO A 55 1.30 -12.90 4.98
N MET A 56 2.55 -12.44 5.01
CA MET A 56 3.60 -13.11 5.78
C MET A 56 3.33 -13.08 7.28
N ALA A 57 2.82 -11.98 7.83
CA ALA A 57 2.48 -11.87 9.25
C ALA A 57 1.28 -12.77 9.62
N PHE A 58 0.24 -12.79 8.79
CA PHE A 58 -0.90 -13.72 8.96
C PHE A 58 -0.45 -15.18 8.88
N ALA A 59 0.43 -15.50 7.93
CA ALA A 59 1.01 -16.81 7.80
C ALA A 59 1.83 -17.22 9.03
N ALA A 60 2.65 -16.31 9.56
CA ALA A 60 3.54 -16.57 10.68
C ALA A 60 2.77 -16.91 11.97
N VAL A 61 1.63 -16.27 12.19
CA VAL A 61 0.85 -16.40 13.44
C VAL A 61 -0.25 -17.46 13.33
N SER A 62 -1.01 -17.46 12.23
CA SER A 62 -2.26 -18.22 12.12
C SER A 62 -2.17 -19.38 11.12
N GLU A 63 -1.03 -19.55 10.44
CA GLU A 63 -0.82 -20.54 9.36
C GLU A 63 -1.96 -20.60 8.33
N SER A 64 -2.63 -19.47 8.15
CA SER A 64 -3.78 -19.32 7.26
C SER A 64 -3.81 -17.92 6.67
N LEU A 65 -4.41 -17.80 5.48
CA LEU A 65 -4.57 -16.54 4.76
C LEU A 65 -6.06 -16.25 4.59
N PRO A 66 -6.77 -15.86 5.69
CA PRO A 66 -8.20 -15.60 5.64
C PRO A 66 -8.51 -14.39 4.75
N LEU A 67 -9.79 -14.21 4.39
CA LEU A 67 -10.22 -13.07 3.56
C LEU A 67 -9.77 -11.72 4.12
N SER A 68 -9.80 -11.55 5.45
CA SER A 68 -9.31 -10.36 6.16
C SER A 68 -7.87 -9.99 5.79
N CYS A 69 -6.99 -10.97 5.58
CA CYS A 69 -5.60 -10.76 5.18
C CYS A 69 -5.53 -10.07 3.80
N TRP A 70 -6.28 -10.59 2.83
CA TRP A 70 -6.28 -10.06 1.47
C TRP A 70 -6.97 -8.70 1.38
N LEU A 71 -8.03 -8.47 2.15
CA LEU A 71 -8.67 -7.16 2.25
C LEU A 71 -7.72 -6.12 2.85
N MET A 72 -6.94 -6.49 3.88
CA MET A 72 -5.96 -5.59 4.48
C MET A 72 -4.79 -5.32 3.53
N PHE A 73 -4.34 -6.33 2.79
CA PHE A 73 -3.34 -6.18 1.74
C PHE A 73 -3.82 -5.24 0.62
N LEU A 74 -5.09 -5.38 0.19
CA LEU A 74 -5.68 -4.48 -0.80
C LEU A 74 -5.80 -3.05 -0.27
N ALA A 75 -6.24 -2.86 0.97
CA ALA A 75 -6.30 -1.55 1.61
C ALA A 75 -4.91 -0.88 1.65
N ASN A 76 -3.86 -1.64 1.96
CA ASN A 76 -2.49 -1.15 1.92
C ASN A 76 -2.06 -0.71 0.51
N ILE A 77 -2.40 -1.48 -0.53
CA ILE A 77 -2.10 -1.10 -1.91
C ILE A 77 -2.81 0.21 -2.28
N LEU A 78 -4.11 0.33 -1.99
CA LEU A 78 -4.86 1.55 -2.29
C LEU A 78 -4.27 2.77 -1.57
N TRP A 79 -3.90 2.61 -0.30
CA TRP A 79 -3.27 3.67 0.48
C TRP A 79 -1.89 4.05 -0.08
N ALA A 80 -1.05 3.08 -0.43
CA ALA A 80 0.26 3.31 -1.03
C ALA A 80 0.13 4.06 -2.38
N VAL A 81 -0.86 3.70 -3.20
CA VAL A 81 -1.13 4.41 -4.46
C VAL A 81 -1.60 5.84 -4.20
N ALA A 82 -2.50 6.06 -3.25
CA ALA A 82 -2.98 7.40 -2.90
C ALA A 82 -1.82 8.30 -2.41
N TYR A 83 -1.04 7.81 -1.44
CA TYR A 83 0.11 8.51 -0.89
C TYR A 83 1.17 8.80 -1.95
N ASP A 84 1.59 7.80 -2.72
CA ASP A 84 2.66 7.99 -3.73
C ASP A 84 2.18 8.87 -4.89
N THR A 85 0.88 8.89 -5.20
CA THR A 85 0.29 9.85 -6.16
C THR A 85 0.40 11.28 -5.66
N GLN A 86 0.21 11.53 -4.35
CA GLN A 86 0.38 12.86 -3.76
C GLN A 86 1.84 13.34 -3.86
N TYR A 87 2.81 12.47 -3.60
CA TYR A 87 4.23 12.82 -3.81
C TYR A 87 4.52 13.14 -5.28
N ALA A 88 3.96 12.35 -6.20
CA ALA A 88 4.12 12.58 -7.64
C ALA A 88 3.47 13.89 -8.14
N MET A 89 2.50 14.47 -7.41
CA MET A 89 1.93 15.78 -7.76
C MET A 89 2.93 16.91 -7.57
N VAL A 90 3.78 16.83 -6.54
CA VAL A 90 4.83 17.83 -6.26
C VAL A 90 5.93 17.76 -7.32
N ASP A 91 6.31 16.55 -7.74
CA ASP A 91 7.36 16.33 -8.73
C ASP A 91 6.88 16.51 -10.19
N ARG A 92 5.61 16.86 -10.41
CA ARG A 92 4.96 16.92 -11.74
C ARG A 92 5.74 17.80 -12.73
N ASP A 93 6.10 19.02 -12.33
CA ASP A 93 6.72 19.98 -13.25
C ASP A 93 8.12 19.53 -13.71
N ASP A 94 8.82 18.77 -12.87
CA ASP A 94 10.13 18.21 -13.20
C ASP A 94 10.00 16.90 -13.99
N ASP A 95 9.02 16.05 -13.66
CA ASP A 95 8.68 14.85 -14.42
C ASP A 95 8.31 15.18 -15.87
N ILE A 96 7.58 16.28 -16.10
CA ILE A 96 7.24 16.77 -17.46
C ILE A 96 8.50 17.19 -18.22
N LYS A 97 9.45 17.88 -17.60
CA LYS A 97 10.70 18.33 -18.25
C LYS A 97 11.60 17.16 -18.65
N ILE A 98 11.60 16.08 -17.86
CA ILE A 98 12.47 14.91 -18.06
C ILE A 98 11.76 13.82 -18.89
N GLY A 99 10.46 13.98 -19.19
CA GLY A 99 9.68 13.06 -20.03
C GLY A 99 9.33 11.75 -19.34
N ILE A 100 9.24 11.74 -18.01
CA ILE A 100 8.91 10.56 -17.21
C ILE A 100 7.40 10.32 -17.23
N LYS A 101 6.99 9.06 -17.31
CA LYS A 101 5.58 8.63 -17.27
C LYS A 101 5.11 8.53 -15.81
N SER A 102 4.51 9.59 -15.28
CA SER A 102 4.03 9.67 -13.88
C SER A 102 2.50 9.60 -13.76
N THR A 103 1.98 9.12 -12.62
CA THR A 103 0.53 9.09 -12.34
C THR A 103 -0.08 10.48 -12.26
N ALA A 104 0.68 11.46 -11.78
CA ALA A 104 0.26 12.85 -11.80
C ALA A 104 0.02 13.35 -13.24
N ILE A 105 0.81 12.91 -14.22
CA ILE A 105 0.59 13.27 -15.64
C ILE A 105 -0.64 12.52 -16.19
N LEU A 106 -0.83 11.25 -15.80
CA LEU A 106 -1.96 10.42 -16.23
C LEU A 106 -3.31 10.95 -15.70
N PHE A 107 -3.36 11.33 -14.43
CA PHE A 107 -4.58 11.82 -13.78
C PHE A 107 -4.86 13.30 -14.04
N GLY A 108 -3.82 14.08 -14.37
CA GLY A 108 -3.95 15.49 -14.72
C GLY A 108 -4.74 16.24 -13.65
N ARG A 109 -5.80 16.95 -14.05
CA ARG A 109 -6.66 17.73 -13.14
C ARG A 109 -7.50 16.92 -12.14
N TYR A 110 -7.51 15.59 -12.24
CA TYR A 110 -8.34 14.70 -11.42
C TYR A 110 -7.54 13.94 -10.37
N ASP A 111 -6.26 14.26 -10.21
CA ASP A 111 -5.38 13.70 -9.19
C ASP A 111 -6.01 13.73 -7.79
N THR A 112 -6.43 14.91 -7.33
CA THR A 112 -7.09 15.11 -6.03
C THR A 112 -8.39 14.30 -5.89
N LEU A 113 -9.20 14.22 -6.94
CA LEU A 113 -10.45 13.43 -6.91
C LEU A 113 -10.16 11.92 -6.79
N ILE A 114 -9.18 11.43 -7.54
CA ILE A 114 -8.81 10.01 -7.54
C ILE A 114 -8.19 9.61 -6.21
N ILE A 115 -7.33 10.46 -5.63
CA ILE A 115 -6.80 10.28 -4.27
C ILE A 115 -7.94 10.16 -3.26
N GLY A 116 -8.94 11.06 -3.32
CA GLY A 116 -10.10 11.00 -2.44
C GLY A 116 -10.91 9.70 -2.58
N ILE A 117 -11.12 9.22 -3.82
CA ILE A 117 -11.80 7.94 -4.07
C ILE A 117 -10.99 6.76 -3.49
N LEU A 118 -9.66 6.77 -3.66
CA LEU A 118 -8.78 5.74 -3.10
C LEU A 118 -8.82 5.75 -1.57
N GLN A 119 -8.75 6.92 -0.94
CA GLN A 119 -8.87 7.07 0.52
C GLN A 119 -10.22 6.58 1.04
N LEU A 120 -11.32 6.89 0.36
CA LEU A 120 -12.64 6.34 0.70
C LEU A 120 -12.68 4.81 0.56
N GLY A 121 -12.02 4.26 -0.46
CA GLY A 121 -11.85 2.81 -0.63
C GLY A 121 -11.09 2.18 0.53
N VAL A 122 -10.00 2.79 0.98
CA VAL A 122 -9.23 2.36 2.17
C VAL A 122 -10.13 2.35 3.41
N MET A 123 -10.87 3.43 3.64
CA MET A 123 -11.79 3.55 4.78
C MET A 123 -12.88 2.48 4.77
N ALA A 124 -13.47 2.21 3.60
CA ALA A 124 -14.48 1.17 3.44
C ALA A 124 -13.91 -0.23 3.71
N LEU A 125 -12.72 -0.53 3.19
CA LEU A 125 -12.05 -1.81 3.43
C LEU A 125 -11.68 -1.99 4.91
N MET A 126 -11.18 -0.94 5.57
CA MET A 126 -10.87 -0.99 7.00
C MET A 126 -12.14 -1.20 7.84
N ALA A 127 -13.23 -0.50 7.54
CA ALA A 127 -14.51 -0.73 8.22
C ALA A 127 -15.01 -2.19 8.02
N LEU A 128 -14.88 -2.73 6.80
CA LEU A 128 -15.24 -4.11 6.49
C LEU A 128 -14.37 -5.12 7.24
N ILE A 129 -13.06 -4.91 7.32
CA ILE A 129 -12.13 -5.76 8.10
C ILE A 129 -12.52 -5.72 9.58
N GLY A 130 -12.80 -4.54 10.14
CA GLY A 130 -13.26 -4.42 11.52
C GLY A 130 -14.52 -5.22 11.80
N TRP A 131 -15.49 -5.15 10.89
CA TRP A 131 -16.74 -5.91 10.99
C TRP A 131 -16.53 -7.42 10.86
N LEU A 132 -15.75 -7.87 9.87
CA LEU A 132 -15.48 -9.30 9.62
C LEU A 132 -14.75 -9.99 10.78
N ASN A 133 -13.87 -9.26 11.48
CA ASN A 133 -13.10 -9.81 12.60
C ASN A 133 -13.70 -9.47 13.98
N GLY A 134 -14.88 -8.84 14.02
CA GLY A 134 -15.56 -8.48 15.27
C GLY A 134 -14.73 -7.56 16.17
N LEU A 135 -13.97 -6.62 15.59
CA LEU A 135 -13.09 -5.74 16.35
C LEU A 135 -13.89 -4.75 17.20
N GLY A 136 -13.36 -4.42 18.39
CA GLY A 136 -14.01 -3.53 19.33
C GLY A 136 -13.95 -2.05 18.95
N TRP A 137 -14.60 -1.20 19.75
CA TRP A 137 -14.73 0.24 19.50
C TRP A 137 -13.40 0.99 19.35
N GLY A 138 -12.32 0.53 20.00
CA GLY A 138 -10.99 1.13 19.85
C GLY A 138 -10.49 1.13 18.41
N TYR A 139 -10.79 0.07 17.64
CA TYR A 139 -10.46 -0.01 16.22
C TYR A 139 -11.23 1.04 15.41
N TYR A 140 -12.54 1.15 15.64
CA TYR A 140 -13.38 2.11 14.92
C TYR A 140 -13.01 3.56 15.25
N TRP A 141 -12.57 3.85 16.47
CA TRP A 141 -12.00 5.16 16.81
C TRP A 141 -10.73 5.46 16.01
N ALA A 142 -9.82 4.49 15.88
CA ALA A 142 -8.63 4.66 15.04
C ALA A 142 -8.98 4.89 13.57
N VAL A 143 -9.96 4.15 13.03
CA VAL A 143 -10.47 4.36 11.66
C VAL A 143 -11.07 5.76 11.53
N LEU A 144 -11.87 6.22 12.49
CA LEU A 144 -12.47 7.56 12.48
C LEU A 144 -11.40 8.66 12.48
N VAL A 145 -10.36 8.52 13.31
CA VAL A 145 -9.22 9.44 13.33
C VAL A 145 -8.49 9.44 11.98
N ALA A 146 -8.25 8.27 11.39
CA ALA A 146 -7.66 8.18 10.05
C ALA A 146 -8.53 8.88 8.99
N GLY A 147 -9.85 8.71 9.05
CA GLY A 147 -10.80 9.42 8.18
C GLY A 147 -10.75 10.93 8.34
N ALA A 148 -10.65 11.43 9.57
CA ALA A 148 -10.49 12.87 9.83
C ALA A 148 -9.19 13.42 9.24
N LEU A 149 -8.09 12.66 9.33
CA LEU A 149 -6.80 13.02 8.71
C LEU A 149 -6.89 13.03 7.18
N PHE A 150 -7.59 12.08 6.56
CA PHE A 150 -7.82 12.09 5.11
C PHE A 150 -8.63 13.31 4.66
N VAL A 151 -9.67 13.70 5.40
CA VAL A 151 -10.42 14.94 5.10
C VAL A 151 -9.54 16.18 5.24
N TYR A 152 -8.69 16.24 6.26
CA TYR A 152 -7.74 17.33 6.43
C TYR A 152 -6.73 17.39 5.27
N GLN A 153 -6.22 16.23 4.86
CA GLN A 153 -5.27 16.12 3.75
C GLN A 153 -5.91 16.56 2.43
N GLN A 154 -7.13 16.11 2.14
CA GLN A 154 -7.87 16.50 0.94
C GLN A 154 -8.13 18.01 0.86
N LYS A 155 -8.32 18.68 2.00
CA LYS A 155 -8.44 20.14 2.04
C LYS A 155 -7.13 20.82 1.67
N THR A 156 -6.02 20.36 2.26
CA THR A 156 -4.69 20.90 2.01
C THR A 156 -4.28 20.72 0.55
N ASP A 157 -4.54 19.54 -0.03
CA ASP A 157 -4.19 19.22 -1.43
C ASP A 157 -5.04 19.98 -2.47
N CYS A 158 -6.19 20.54 -2.05
CA CYS A 158 -7.06 21.35 -2.91
C CYS A 158 -6.81 22.87 -2.81
N GLU A 159 -6.02 23.34 -1.85
CA GLU A 159 -5.65 24.75 -1.75
C GLU A 159 -4.40 25.04 -2.63
N PRO A 160 -4.48 26.00 -3.56
CA PRO A 160 -3.40 26.31 -4.52
C PRO A 160 -2.22 27.08 -3.90
#